data_AF-A0A4U8S561-F1
#
_entry.id   AF-A0A4U8S561-F1
#
_cell.length_a   1.000
_cell.length_b   1.000
_cell.length_c   1.000
_cell.angle_alpha   90.00
_cell.angle_beta   90.00
_cell.angle_gamma   90.00
#
_symmetry.space_group_name_H-M   'P 1'
#
loop_
_entity.id
_entity.type
_entity.pdbx_description
1 polymer ?
#
loop_
_entity_poly.entity_id
_entity_poly.type
_entity_poly.pdbx_seq_one_letter_code
_entity_poly.pdbx_strand_id
1 'polypeptide(L)'
;MLNNPTLAQYSEMVKNERAFVLETIKKHQPKKILEIGIAAGANSALILDYLESNQLLDSTMLYAMDYSEYYYRDLCKEESNGGGGNNFLS
;
A
#
# COMPACT_ATOMS: atom_id res chain seq x y z
N MET A 1 7.01 1.02 17.04
CA MET A 1 5.86 0.09 17.07
C MET A 1 4.83 0.61 16.08
N LEU A 2 3.97 -0.25 15.53
CA LEU A 2 2.82 0.23 14.75
C LEU A 2 1.91 1.01 15.71
N ASN A 3 1.72 2.29 15.44
CA ASN A 3 0.89 3.16 16.27
C ASN A 3 -0.59 3.06 15.87
N ASN A 4 -0.87 2.58 14.66
CA ASN A 4 -2.21 2.52 14.11
C ASN A 4 -2.72 1.06 13.96
N PRO A 5 -3.74 0.64 14.74
CA PRO A 5 -4.27 -0.73 14.69
C PRO A 5 -4.98 -1.05 13.37
N THR A 6 -5.50 -0.04 12.66
CA THR A 6 -6.14 -0.20 11.34
C THR A 6 -5.13 -0.68 10.31
N LEU A 7 -3.89 -0.18 10.35
CA LEU A 7 -2.83 -0.65 9.45
C LEU A 7 -2.51 -2.13 9.66
N ALA A 8 -2.55 -2.61 10.91
CA ALA A 8 -2.32 -4.02 11.19
C ALA A 8 -3.45 -4.92 10.67
N GLN A 9 -4.68 -4.39 10.57
CA GLN A 9 -5.86 -5.12 10.10
C GLN A 9 -5.94 -5.20 8.57
N TYR A 10 -5.61 -4.12 7.85
CA TYR A 10 -5.76 -4.03 6.40
C TYR A 10 -4.47 -4.32 5.62
N SER A 11 -3.33 -4.42 6.31
CA SER A 11 -2.07 -4.83 5.69
C SER A 11 -2.06 -6.31 5.35
N GLU A 12 -1.84 -6.63 4.08
CA GLU A 12 -1.55 -8.00 3.62
C GLU A 12 -0.19 -8.50 4.11
N MET A 13 0.76 -7.59 4.40
CA MET A 13 2.05 -7.96 5.00
C MET A 13 1.87 -8.44 6.43
N VAL A 14 2.59 -9.49 6.82
CA VAL A 14 2.64 -9.97 8.22
C VAL A 14 3.49 -9.05 9.11
N LYS A 15 3.40 -9.23 10.43
CA LYS A 15 4.08 -8.36 11.42
C LYS A 15 5.58 -8.17 11.16
N ASN A 16 6.29 -9.24 10.81
CA ASN A 16 7.74 -9.19 10.60
C ASN A 16 8.12 -8.44 9.31
N GLU A 17 7.29 -8.51 8.27
CA GLU A 17 7.50 -7.78 7.01
C GLU A 17 7.29 -6.28 7.24
N ARG A 18 6.23 -5.91 7.96
CA ARG A 18 6.02 -4.52 8.38
C ARG A 18 7.19 -3.99 9.21
N ALA A 19 7.67 -4.79 10.16
CA ALA A 19 8.82 -4.42 10.98
C ALA A 19 10.09 -4.26 10.13
N PHE A 20 10.32 -5.15 9.15
CA PHE A 20 11.45 -5.06 8.23
C PHE A 20 11.45 -3.73 7.45
N VAL A 21 10.30 -3.30 6.92
CA VAL A 21 10.18 -2.01 6.22
C VAL A 21 10.53 -0.85 7.15
N LEU A 22 9.91 -0.79 8.33
CA LEU A 22 10.12 0.32 9.26
C LEU A 22 11.56 0.38 9.80
N GLU A 23 12.16 -0.76 10.13
CA GLU A 23 13.54 -0.80 10.59
C GLU A 23 14.52 -0.45 9.46
N THR A 24 14.19 -0.75 8.20
CA THR A 24 14.96 -0.31 7.03
C THR A 24 14.94 1.21 6.89
N ILE A 25 13.76 1.84 6.96
CA ILE A 25 13.62 3.31 6.92
C ILE A 25 14.38 3.94 8.08
N LYS A 26 14.20 3.41 9.29
CA LYS A 26 14.88 3.87 10.49
C LYS A 26 16.41 3.81 10.37
N LYS A 27 16.94 2.70 9.87
CA LYS A 27 18.39 2.46 9.72
C LYS A 27 19.01 3.38 8.68
N HIS A 28 18.33 3.59 7.56
CA HIS A 28 18.92 4.26 6.41
C HIS A 28 18.54 5.73 6.26
N GLN A 29 17.49 6.20 6.95
CA GLN A 29 16.98 7.58 6.88
C GLN A 29 16.90 8.10 5.43
N PRO A 30 16.20 7.38 4.53
CA PRO A 30 16.20 7.72 3.11
C PRO A 30 15.46 9.05 2.88
N LYS A 31 16.01 9.91 2.02
CA LYS A 31 15.32 11.13 1.56
C LYS A 31 14.22 10.86 0.52
N LYS A 32 14.29 9.70 -0.14
CA LYS A 32 13.38 9.27 -1.20
C LYS A 32 13.09 7.80 -1.05
N ILE A 33 11.81 7.44 -1.10
CA ILE A 33 11.30 6.07 -1.05
C ILE A 33 10.49 5.85 -2.33
N LEU A 34 10.71 4.72 -3.00
CA LEU A 34 9.90 4.27 -4.13
C LEU A 34 9.20 2.97 -3.74
N GLU A 35 7.89 2.95 -3.89
CA GLU A 35 7.03 1.77 -3.76
C GLU A 35 6.50 1.36 -5.14
N ILE A 36 6.64 0.07 -5.46
CA ILE A 36 6.15 -0.54 -6.70
C ILE A 36 5.15 -1.62 -6.32
N GLY A 37 3.92 -1.51 -6.81
CA GLY A 37 2.81 -2.39 -6.43
C GLY A 37 2.21 -1.95 -5.10
N ILE A 38 1.23 -1.05 -5.17
CA ILE A 38 0.55 -0.42 -4.04
C ILE A 38 -0.56 -1.32 -3.52
N ALA A 39 -1.22 -2.07 -4.42
CA ALA A 39 -2.42 -2.83 -4.11
C ALA A 39 -3.49 -1.93 -3.47
N ALA A 40 -3.92 -2.19 -2.22
CA ALA A 40 -4.87 -1.35 -1.50
C ALA A 40 -4.22 -0.17 -0.72
N GLY A 41 -2.89 0.00 -0.80
CA GLY A 41 -2.18 1.13 -0.19
C GLY A 41 -1.83 0.97 1.29
N ALA A 42 -2.01 -0.21 1.87
CA ALA A 42 -1.71 -0.44 3.29
C ALA A 42 -0.22 -0.20 3.64
N ASN A 43 0.70 -0.55 2.73
CA ASN A 43 2.13 -0.32 2.91
C ASN A 43 2.49 1.17 2.76
N SER A 44 1.91 1.87 1.78
CA SER A 44 2.06 3.33 1.67
C SER A 44 1.63 4.04 2.95
N ALA A 45 0.46 3.66 3.48
CA ALA A 45 -0.07 4.22 4.72
C ALA A 45 0.82 3.89 5.94
N LEU A 46 1.41 2.70 6.00
CA LEU A 46 2.42 2.33 7.01
C LEU A 46 3.65 3.24 6.97
N ILE A 47 4.17 3.51 5.77
CA ILE A 47 5.33 4.38 5.59
C ILE A 47 4.97 5.80 6.01
N LEU A 48 3.84 6.33 5.56
CA LEU A 48 3.40 7.70 5.90
C LEU A 48 3.15 7.88 7.40
N ASP A 49 2.47 6.94 8.07
CA ASP A 49 2.24 6.95 9.53
C ASP A 49 3.57 6.98 10.30
N TYR A 50 4.56 6.21 9.84
CA TYR A 50 5.89 6.23 10.43
C TYR A 50 6.60 7.57 10.21
N LEU A 51 6.57 8.12 9.00
CA LEU A 51 7.21 9.41 8.69
C LEU A 51 6.56 10.55 9.49
N GLU A 52 5.24 10.58 9.59
CA GLU A 52 4.50 11.56 10.39
C GLU A 52 4.87 11.45 11.87
N SER A 53 4.79 10.24 12.44
CA SER A 53 5.11 9.98 13.85
C SER A 53 6.54 10.39 14.24
N ASN A 54 7.45 10.46 13.27
CA ASN A 54 8.86 10.81 13.48
C ASN A 54 9.24 12.20 12.91
N GLN A 55 8.27 13.02 12.50
CA GLN A 55 8.48 14.37 11.95
C GLN A 55 9.39 14.38 10.71
N LEU A 56 9.25 13.38 9.84
CA LEU A 56 10.07 13.19 8.64
C LEU A 56 9.39 13.62 7.33
N LEU A 57 8.10 13.98 7.36
CA LEU A 57 7.32 14.34 6.17
C LEU A 57 7.93 15.49 5.34
N ASP A 58 8.59 16.46 6.00
CA ASP A 58 9.22 17.59 5.30
C ASP A 58 10.57 17.23 4.65
N SER A 59 11.18 16.10 5.05
CA SER A 59 12.53 15.71 4.64
C SER A 59 12.59 14.46 3.76
N THR A 60 11.48 13.73 3.66
CA THR A 60 11.38 12.43 3.00
C THR A 60 10.22 12.41 2.02
N MET A 61 10.48 12.04 0.78
CA MET A 61 9.45 11.87 -0.26
C MET A 61 9.13 10.40 -0.48
N LEU A 62 7.84 10.06 -0.54
CA LEU A 62 7.34 8.75 -0.96
C LEU A 62 6.75 8.87 -2.37
N TYR A 63 7.31 8.12 -3.32
CA TYR A 63 6.76 7.89 -4.64
C TYR A 63 6.13 6.50 -4.64
N ALA A 64 4.85 6.41 -4.96
CA ALA A 64 4.13 5.14 -5.03
C ALA A 64 3.58 4.98 -6.45
N MET A 65 3.85 3.84 -7.08
CA MET A 65 3.37 3.51 -8.42
C MET A 65 2.76 2.12 -8.43
N ASP A 66 1.58 2.00 -9.03
CA ASP A 66 0.96 0.74 -9.38
C ASP A 66 0.68 0.72 -10.89
N TYR A 67 0.78 -0.46 -11.49
CA TYR A 67 0.39 -0.65 -12.88
C TYR A 67 -1.14 -0.75 -13.00
N SER A 68 -1.79 -1.35 -12.01
CA SER A 68 -3.24 -1.54 -12.00
C SER A 68 -3.93 -0.30 -11.47
N GLU A 69 -4.95 0.19 -12.19
CA GLU A 69 -5.85 1.21 -11.69
C GLU A 69 -6.77 0.67 -10.57
N TYR A 70 -6.97 -0.65 -10.53
CA TYR A 70 -7.88 -1.31 -9.61
C TYR A 70 -7.11 -2.16 -8.59
N TYR A 71 -7.63 -2.20 -7.36
CA TYR A 71 -7.17 -3.17 -6.38
C TYR A 71 -7.53 -4.59 -6.86
N TYR A 72 -6.56 -5.49 -6.87
CA TYR A 72 -6.72 -6.82 -7.48
C TYR A 72 -7.87 -7.65 -6.89
N ARG A 73 -8.28 -7.40 -5.62
CA ARG A 73 -9.42 -8.11 -5.01
C ARG A 73 -10.78 -7.54 -5.39
N ASP A 74 -10.84 -6.31 -5.90
CA ASP A 74 -12.11 -5.72 -6.33
C ASP A 74 -12.54 -6.27 -7.70
N LEU A 75 -11.58 -6.67 -8.55
CA LEU A 75 -11.86 -7.35 -9.82
C LEU A 75 -12.58 -8.70 -9.62
N CYS A 76 -12.33 -9.40 -8.51
CA CYS A 76 -13.03 -10.65 -8.18
C CYS A 76 -14.49 -10.47 -7.72
N LYS A 77 -14.97 -9.24 -7.47
CA LYS A 77 -16.36 -9.02 -7.07
C LYS A 77 -17.32 -8.93 -8.25
N GLU A 78 -16.83 -8.59 -9.45
CA GLU A 78 -17.69 -8.39 -10.63
C GLU A 78 -18.23 -9.70 -11.22
N GLU A 79 -17.57 -10.84 -11.01
CA GLU A 79 -18.04 -12.13 -11.57
C GLU A 79 -19.25 -12.74 -10.85
N SER A 80 -19.73 -12.15 -9.74
CA SER A 80 -20.87 -12.68 -8.99
C SER A 80 -22.21 -11.98 -9.22
N ASN A 81 -22.26 -10.92 -10.05
CA ASN A 81 -23.50 -10.17 -10.35
C ASN A 81 -23.62 -9.71 -11.81
N GLY A 82 -23.23 -10.55 -12.78
CA GLY A 82 -23.11 -10.13 -14.19
C GLY A 82 -23.59 -11.12 -15.24
N GLY A 83 -24.65 -11.89 -14.99
CA GLY A 83 -25.37 -12.59 -16.06
C GLY A 83 -26.19 -11.60 -16.91
N GLY A 84 -25.53 -10.86 -17.79
CA GLY A 84 -26.17 -9.89 -18.68
C GLY A 84 -25.22 -9.45 -19.78
N GLY A 85 -25.47 -9.92 -21.01
CA GLY A 85 -24.55 -9.79 -22.14
C GLY A 85 -24.35 -8.37 -22.66
N ASN A 86 -23.30 -8.20 -23.46
CA ASN A 86 -23.47 -8.13 -24.91
C ASN A 86 -22.10 -8.14 -25.63
N ASN A 87 -22.04 -8.96 -26.67
CA ASN A 87 -21.03 -8.94 -27.72
C ASN A 87 -20.91 -7.54 -28.34
N PHE A 88 -19.69 -7.00 -28.38
CA PHE A 88 -19.27 -6.08 -29.43
C PHE A 88 -17.81 -6.35 -29.79
N LEU A 89 -17.62 -7.31 -30.70
CA LEU A 89 -16.52 -7.30 -31.67
C LEU A 89 -17.19 -7.31 -33.06
N SER A 90 -16.84 -6.28 -33.84
CA SER A 90 -17.16 -6.00 -35.26
C SER A 90 -18.62 -5.98 -35.69
#